data_AF-A0ABD0P014-F1
#
_entry.id   AF-A0ABD0P014-F1
#
_cell.length_a   1.000
_cell.length_b   1.000
_cell.length_c   1.000
_cell.angle_alpha   90.00
_cell.angle_beta   90.00
_cell.angle_gamma   90.00
#
_symmetry.space_group_name_H-M   'P 1'
#
loop_
_entity.id
_entity.type
_entity.pdbx_description
1 polymer ?
#
loop_
_entity_poly.entity_id
_entity_poly.type
_entity_poly.pdbx_seq_one_letter_code
_entity_poly.pdbx_strand_id
1 'polypeptide(L)'
;GIKKDLDKMVEKSEEVLATSQQSSSAPVLRSEIDITQKKMEHVYSLSSVYLDKLKTIDMVIRSTQGAEDILNKYENQLRDVNKVPVNEKDIKANQAQLQKLHSEAEGNQPTFDRLEEELQRATAVNDRMSQLHSERDIELEHYRQLVGNLKDRWQAVFAQIELRQRELDLQSRQMQAYRQSYDWLIRWIADAKQRQDKLHAVPIGSSKALQEQLNQEK
;
A
#
# COMPACT_ATOMS: atom_id res chain seq x y z
N GLY A 1 -37.30 -22.20 -21.52
CA GLY A 1 -36.50 -21.19 -20.81
C GLY A 1 -37.39 -19.99 -20.66
N ILE A 2 -37.51 -19.42 -19.45
CA ILE A 2 -38.69 -18.63 -19.04
C ILE A 2 -39.11 -17.56 -20.07
N LYS A 3 -38.16 -16.81 -20.65
CA LYS A 3 -38.46 -15.82 -21.71
C LYS A 3 -39.13 -16.44 -22.93
N LYS A 4 -38.57 -17.53 -23.46
CA LYS A 4 -39.11 -18.27 -24.61
C LYS A 4 -40.48 -18.87 -24.32
N ASP A 5 -40.72 -19.27 -23.07
CA ASP A 5 -42.01 -19.82 -22.66
C ASP A 5 -43.07 -18.72 -22.53
N LEU A 6 -42.68 -17.53 -22.07
CA LEU A 6 -43.51 -16.32 -22.09
C LEU A 6 -43.82 -15.87 -23.52
N ASP A 7 -42.83 -15.82 -24.42
CA ASP A 7 -43.03 -15.43 -25.82
C ASP A 7 -44.10 -16.32 -26.50
N LYS A 8 -44.04 -17.64 -26.26
CA LYS A 8 -45.06 -18.60 -26.73
C LYS A 8 -46.43 -18.39 -26.11
N MET A 9 -46.48 -18.01 -24.83
CA MET A 9 -47.75 -17.73 -24.13
C MET A 9 -48.39 -16.45 -24.68
N VAL A 10 -47.58 -15.42 -24.95
CA VAL A 10 -48.01 -14.17 -25.58
C VAL A 10 -48.56 -14.46 -26.97
N GLU A 11 -47.84 -15.20 -27.81
CA GLU A 11 -48.28 -15.58 -29.16
C GLU A 11 -49.67 -16.26 -29.14
N LYS A 12 -49.84 -17.28 -28.29
CA LYS A 12 -51.13 -17.95 -28.12
C LYS A 12 -52.24 -17.03 -27.59
N SER A 13 -51.89 -16.11 -26.69
CA SER A 13 -52.88 -15.19 -26.13
C SER A 13 -53.32 -14.15 -27.15
N GLU A 14 -52.41 -13.69 -28.01
CA GLU A 14 -52.73 -12.83 -29.16
C GLU A 14 -53.63 -13.54 -30.18
N GLU A 15 -53.38 -14.82 -30.48
CA GLU A 15 -54.27 -15.63 -31.33
C GLU A 15 -55.71 -15.69 -30.79
N VAL A 16 -55.86 -15.91 -29.47
CA VAL A 16 -57.16 -15.93 -28.78
C VAL A 16 -57.82 -14.55 -28.80
N LEU A 17 -57.05 -13.48 -28.59
CA LEU A 17 -57.54 -12.11 -28.65
C LEU A 17 -57.98 -11.70 -30.06
N ALA A 18 -57.32 -12.23 -31.10
CA ALA A 18 -57.68 -12.00 -32.50
C ALA A 18 -58.98 -12.72 -32.89
N THR A 19 -59.26 -13.91 -32.36
CA THR A 19 -60.49 -14.67 -32.64
C THR A 19 -61.69 -14.29 -31.76
N SER A 20 -61.47 -13.76 -30.55
CA SER A 20 -62.52 -13.47 -29.57
C SER A 20 -62.61 -11.98 -29.17
N GLN A 21 -62.52 -11.06 -30.14
CA GLN A 21 -62.44 -9.61 -29.90
C GLN A 21 -63.62 -9.00 -29.12
N GLN A 22 -64.80 -9.63 -29.13
CA GLN A 22 -66.00 -9.17 -28.41
C GLN A 22 -66.14 -9.76 -26.98
N SER A 23 -65.17 -10.56 -26.51
CA SER A 23 -65.20 -11.13 -25.16
C SER A 23 -64.96 -10.06 -24.08
N SER A 24 -65.76 -10.08 -23.01
CA SER A 24 -65.59 -9.20 -21.84
C SER A 24 -64.25 -9.40 -21.11
N SER A 25 -63.58 -10.54 -21.31
CA SER A 25 -62.29 -10.87 -20.69
C SER A 25 -61.06 -10.38 -21.47
N ALA A 26 -61.24 -9.94 -22.72
CA ALA A 26 -60.13 -9.54 -23.59
C ALA A 26 -59.27 -8.37 -23.02
N PRO A 27 -59.83 -7.33 -22.39
CA PRO A 27 -59.04 -6.26 -21.77
C PRO A 27 -58.19 -6.74 -20.59
N VAL A 28 -58.74 -7.66 -19.78
CA VAL A 28 -58.04 -8.24 -18.63
C VAL A 28 -56.84 -9.06 -19.11
N LEU A 29 -57.05 -9.92 -20.12
CA LEU A 29 -55.96 -10.73 -20.68
C LEU A 29 -54.84 -9.86 -21.26
N ARG A 30 -55.16 -8.78 -21.99
CA ARG A 30 -54.14 -7.82 -22.48
C ARG A 30 -53.36 -7.17 -21.34
N SER A 31 -54.05 -6.76 -20.27
CA SER A 31 -53.42 -6.19 -19.08
C SER A 31 -52.46 -7.19 -18.41
N GLU A 32 -52.88 -8.44 -18.24
CA GLU A 32 -52.04 -9.48 -17.63
C GLU A 32 -50.80 -9.81 -18.48
N ILE A 33 -50.94 -9.82 -19.81
CA ILE A 33 -49.81 -9.99 -20.73
C ILE A 33 -48.80 -8.85 -20.56
N ASP A 34 -49.26 -7.59 -20.60
CA ASP A 34 -48.41 -6.41 -20.45
C ASP A 34 -47.70 -6.40 -19.08
N ILE A 35 -48.42 -6.69 -18.00
CA ILE A 35 -47.85 -6.81 -16.65
C ILE A 35 -46.78 -7.91 -16.60
N THR A 36 -47.06 -9.07 -17.21
CA THR A 36 -46.15 -10.22 -17.18
C THR A 36 -44.88 -9.93 -18.00
N GLN A 37 -45.02 -9.29 -19.16
CA GLN A 37 -43.87 -8.85 -19.97
C GLN A 37 -43.00 -7.85 -19.21
N LYS A 38 -43.60 -6.80 -18.62
CA LYS A 38 -42.88 -5.82 -17.80
C LYS A 38 -42.15 -6.45 -16.62
N LYS A 39 -42.80 -7.38 -15.91
CA LYS A 39 -42.16 -8.14 -14.81
C LYS A 39 -40.99 -8.98 -15.31
N MET A 40 -41.13 -9.63 -16.47
CA MET A 40 -40.07 -10.44 -17.05
C MET A 40 -38.85 -9.59 -17.44
N GLU A 41 -39.07 -8.43 -18.06
CA GLU A 41 -38.00 -7.48 -18.37
C GLU A 41 -37.31 -6.96 -17.11
N HIS A 42 -38.08 -6.63 -16.08
CA HIS A 42 -37.55 -6.19 -14.79
C HIS A 42 -36.65 -7.25 -14.15
N VAL A 43 -37.12 -8.50 -14.05
CA VAL A 43 -36.34 -9.61 -13.48
C VAL A 43 -35.06 -9.87 -14.28
N TYR A 44 -35.13 -9.80 -15.61
CA TYR A 44 -33.96 -9.96 -16.47
C TYR A 44 -32.93 -8.84 -16.25
N SER A 45 -33.39 -7.58 -16.20
CA SER A 45 -32.53 -6.42 -15.90
C SER A 45 -31.86 -6.56 -14.55
N LEU A 46 -32.63 -6.88 -13.50
CA LEU A 46 -32.11 -7.06 -12.15
C LEU A 46 -31.07 -8.18 -12.09
N SER A 47 -31.38 -9.33 -12.69
CA SER A 47 -30.49 -10.49 -12.73
C SER A 47 -29.18 -10.19 -13.46
N SER A 48 -29.23 -9.42 -14.54
CA SER A 48 -28.04 -9.01 -15.30
C SER A 48 -27.14 -8.10 -14.46
N VAL A 49 -27.72 -7.07 -13.82
CA VAL A 49 -26.96 -6.12 -12.99
C VAL A 49 -26.38 -6.83 -11.76
N TYR A 50 -27.14 -7.73 -11.14
CA TYR A 50 -26.67 -8.52 -10.01
C TYR A 50 -25.49 -9.43 -10.37
N LEU A 51 -25.54 -10.05 -11.55
CA LEU A 51 -24.42 -10.86 -12.04
C LEU A 51 -23.16 -10.01 -12.23
N ASP A 52 -23.30 -8.80 -12.77
CA ASP A 52 -22.17 -7.87 -12.93
C ASP A 52 -21.64 -7.40 -11.56
N LYS A 53 -22.52 -7.21 -10.57
CA LYS A 53 -22.13 -6.91 -9.18
C LYS A 53 -21.26 -8.02 -8.62
N LEU A 54 -21.70 -9.27 -8.72
CA LEU A 54 -20.94 -10.42 -8.22
C LEU A 54 -19.57 -10.53 -8.89
N LYS A 55 -19.49 -10.34 -10.21
CA LYS A 55 -18.21 -10.38 -10.94
C LYS A 55 -17.25 -9.28 -10.52
N THR A 56 -17.75 -8.07 -10.33
CA THR A 56 -16.91 -6.93 -9.94
C THR A 56 -16.41 -7.07 -8.51
N ILE A 57 -17.27 -7.49 -7.58
CA ILE A 57 -16.87 -7.80 -6.20
C ILE A 57 -15.83 -8.93 -6.14
N ASP A 58 -16.03 -10.01 -6.89
CA ASP A 58 -15.09 -11.13 -6.99
C ASP A 58 -13.70 -10.69 -7.53
N MET A 59 -13.68 -9.70 -8.43
CA MET A 59 -12.43 -9.08 -8.87
C MET A 59 -11.76 -8.24 -7.77
N VAL A 60 -12.55 -7.44 -7.02
CA VAL A 60 -12.04 -6.68 -5.87
C VAL A 60 -11.44 -7.62 -4.84
N ILE A 61 -12.11 -8.72 -4.48
CA ILE A 61 -11.60 -9.73 -3.54
C ILE A 61 -10.23 -10.24 -3.96
N ARG A 62 -10.10 -10.71 -5.21
CA ARG A 62 -8.82 -11.22 -5.72
C ARG A 62 -7.73 -10.16 -5.73
N SER A 63 -8.07 -8.92 -6.11
CA SER A 63 -7.12 -7.82 -6.12
C SER A 63 -6.68 -7.42 -4.71
N THR A 64 -7.59 -7.44 -3.73
CA THR A 64 -7.24 -7.16 -2.32
C THR A 64 -6.29 -8.22 -1.77
N GLN A 65 -6.53 -9.50 -2.04
CA GLN A 65 -5.63 -10.57 -1.61
C GLN A 65 -4.23 -10.42 -2.22
N GLY A 66 -4.15 -10.12 -3.52
CA GLY A 66 -2.86 -9.87 -4.18
C GLY A 66 -2.11 -8.67 -3.61
N ALA A 67 -2.82 -7.58 -3.31
CA ALA A 67 -2.23 -6.40 -2.68
C ALA A 67 -1.76 -6.68 -1.23
N GLU A 68 -2.54 -7.44 -0.46
CA GLU A 68 -2.20 -7.86 0.91
C GLU A 68 -0.94 -8.74 0.93
N ASP A 69 -0.80 -9.69 0.01
CA ASP A 69 0.39 -10.55 -0.09
C ASP A 69 1.66 -9.72 -0.40
N ILE A 70 1.53 -8.74 -1.29
CA ILE A 70 2.61 -7.79 -1.62
C ILE A 70 2.97 -6.95 -0.39
N LEU A 71 1.97 -6.38 0.28
CA LEU A 71 2.18 -5.58 1.50
C LEU A 71 2.91 -6.37 2.57
N ASN A 72 2.43 -7.58 2.87
CA ASN A 72 3.04 -8.44 3.88
C ASN A 72 4.51 -8.74 3.56
N LYS A 73 4.87 -8.91 2.28
CA LYS A 73 6.28 -9.07 1.89
C LYS A 73 7.11 -7.84 2.31
N TYR A 74 6.68 -6.63 1.96
CA TYR A 74 7.43 -5.41 2.25
C TYR A 74 7.42 -5.05 3.74
N GLU A 75 6.28 -5.20 4.41
CA GLU A 75 6.15 -4.98 5.85
C GLU A 75 7.04 -5.94 6.64
N ASN A 76 7.12 -7.22 6.26
CA ASN A 76 8.03 -8.17 6.90
C ASN A 76 9.49 -7.82 6.67
N GLN A 77 9.87 -7.44 5.44
CA GLN A 77 11.23 -6.98 5.14
C GLN A 77 11.62 -5.72 5.93
N LEU A 78 10.66 -4.81 6.17
CA LEU A 78 10.87 -3.65 7.03
C LEU A 78 10.87 -4.04 8.52
N ARG A 79 10.09 -5.03 8.93
CA ARG A 79 10.03 -5.48 10.32
C ARG A 79 11.29 -6.24 10.75
N ASP A 80 11.93 -6.97 9.84
CA ASP A 80 13.16 -7.68 10.12
C ASP A 80 14.19 -6.73 10.73
N VAL A 81 14.60 -7.06 11.96
CA VAL A 81 15.48 -6.23 12.77
C VAL A 81 16.88 -6.30 12.19
N ASN A 82 17.18 -5.40 11.27
CA ASN A 82 18.56 -5.15 10.88
C ASN A 82 19.31 -4.68 12.13
N LYS A 83 20.41 -5.38 12.48
CA LYS A 83 21.33 -4.92 13.52
C LYS A 83 21.67 -3.45 13.24
N VAL A 84 21.60 -2.62 14.28
CA VAL A 84 22.01 -1.20 14.17
C VAL A 84 23.39 -1.16 13.51
N PRO A 85 23.55 -0.43 12.38
CA PRO A 85 24.81 -0.41 11.66
C PRO A 85 25.94 0.04 12.60
N VAL A 86 27.05 -0.70 12.64
CA VAL A 86 28.17 -0.40 13.57
C VAL A 86 29.36 0.23 12.87
N ASN A 87 29.37 0.28 11.53
CA ASN A 87 30.43 0.87 10.73
C ASN A 87 29.88 1.47 9.42
N GLU A 88 30.72 2.25 8.73
CA GLU A 88 30.35 2.92 7.47
C GLU A 88 29.95 1.95 6.36
N LYS A 89 30.52 0.73 6.33
CA LYS A 89 30.18 -0.29 5.34
C LYS A 89 28.76 -0.82 5.56
N ASP A 90 28.40 -1.07 6.82
CA ASP A 90 27.06 -1.52 7.20
C ASP A 90 26.01 -0.46 6.88
N ILE A 91 26.32 0.83 7.12
CA ILE A 91 25.43 1.94 6.76
C ILE A 91 25.17 1.95 5.25
N LYS A 92 26.24 1.90 4.43
CA LYS A 92 26.11 1.89 2.97
C LYS A 92 25.34 0.66 2.46
N ALA A 93 25.56 -0.51 3.07
CA ALA A 93 24.83 -1.71 2.72
C ALA A 93 23.33 -1.60 3.04
N ASN A 94 22.97 -1.05 4.21
CA ASN A 94 21.57 -0.80 4.58
C ASN A 94 20.92 0.24 3.66
N GLN A 95 21.61 1.33 3.32
CA GLN A 95 21.12 2.33 2.37
C GLN A 95 20.84 1.71 1.00
N ALA A 96 21.76 0.90 0.47
CA ALA A 96 21.56 0.19 -0.79
C ALA A 96 20.38 -0.79 -0.73
N GLN A 97 20.21 -1.50 0.39
CA GLN A 97 19.06 -2.39 0.59
C GLN A 97 17.74 -1.62 0.60
N LEU A 98 17.66 -0.49 1.31
CA LEU A 98 16.47 0.35 1.35
C LEU A 98 16.16 0.98 -0.01
N GLN A 99 17.18 1.39 -0.77
CA GLN A 99 17.00 1.90 -2.12
C GLN A 99 16.46 0.83 -3.07
N LYS A 100 17.00 -0.39 -2.99
CA LYS A 100 16.47 -1.54 -3.73
C LYS A 100 15.02 -1.83 -3.35
N LEU A 101 14.71 -1.83 -2.05
CA LEU A 101 13.36 -2.06 -1.54
C LEU A 101 12.38 -1.03 -2.08
N HIS A 102 12.77 0.25 -2.11
CA HIS A 102 12.00 1.35 -2.68
C HIS A 102 11.68 1.09 -4.16
N SER A 103 12.69 0.83 -4.99
CA SER A 103 12.49 0.60 -6.42
C SER A 103 11.66 -0.65 -6.71
N GLU A 104 11.83 -1.71 -5.92
CA GLU A 104 10.96 -2.88 -6.01
C GLU A 104 9.51 -2.57 -5.63
N ALA A 105 9.30 -1.77 -4.59
CA ALA A 105 7.97 -1.34 -4.16
C ALA A 105 7.30 -0.47 -5.24
N GLU A 106 8.01 0.49 -5.82
CA GLU A 106 7.53 1.31 -6.96
C GLU A 106 7.05 0.45 -8.13
N GLY A 107 7.78 -0.64 -8.43
CA GLY A 107 7.38 -1.59 -9.47
C GLY A 107 6.04 -2.30 -9.20
N ASN A 108 5.56 -2.32 -7.96
CA ASN A 108 4.27 -2.91 -7.56
C ASN A 108 3.14 -1.88 -7.44
N GLN A 109 3.40 -0.59 -7.63
CA GLN A 109 2.38 0.47 -7.64
C GLN A 109 1.18 0.15 -8.56
N PRO A 110 1.37 -0.39 -9.79
CA PRO A 110 0.25 -0.72 -10.68
C PRO A 110 -0.75 -1.71 -10.10
N THR A 111 -0.34 -2.56 -9.14
CA THR A 111 -1.26 -3.48 -8.46
C THR A 111 -2.25 -2.73 -7.56
N PHE A 112 -1.79 -1.68 -6.88
CA PHE A 112 -2.64 -0.83 -6.05
C PHE A 112 -3.52 0.09 -6.89
N ASP A 113 -2.99 0.61 -8.01
CA ASP A 113 -3.78 1.39 -8.96
C ASP A 113 -4.91 0.54 -9.54
N ARG A 114 -4.61 -0.70 -9.96
CA ARG A 114 -5.63 -1.66 -10.41
C ARG A 114 -6.65 -1.97 -9.32
N LEU A 115 -6.23 -2.15 -8.07
CA LEU A 115 -7.15 -2.38 -6.95
C LEU A 115 -8.17 -1.23 -6.81
N GLU A 116 -7.70 0.01 -6.94
CA GLU A 116 -8.56 1.20 -6.89
C GLU A 116 -9.50 1.25 -8.11
N GLU A 117 -9.04 0.89 -9.31
CA GLU A 117 -9.89 0.75 -10.50
C GLU A 117 -10.98 -0.31 -10.34
N GLU A 118 -10.66 -1.49 -9.80
CA GLU A 118 -11.65 -2.55 -9.57
C GLU A 118 -12.72 -2.11 -8.57
N LEU A 119 -12.32 -1.40 -7.51
CA LEU A 119 -13.26 -0.84 -6.53
C LEU A 119 -14.16 0.24 -7.18
N GLN A 120 -13.62 1.08 -8.05
CA GLN A 120 -14.41 2.06 -8.81
C GLN A 120 -15.41 1.37 -9.74
N ARG A 121 -15.01 0.29 -10.43
CA ARG A 121 -15.91 -0.52 -11.27
C ARG A 121 -17.04 -1.13 -10.44
N ALA A 122 -16.72 -1.74 -9.29
CA ALA A 122 -17.72 -2.31 -8.38
C ALA A 122 -18.69 -1.23 -7.86
N THR A 123 -18.18 -0.04 -7.54
CA THR A 123 -19.00 1.10 -7.12
C THR A 123 -19.96 1.54 -8.22
N ALA A 124 -19.50 1.66 -9.46
CA ALA A 124 -20.36 2.05 -10.58
C ALA A 124 -21.50 1.04 -10.84
N VAL A 125 -21.21 -0.27 -10.73
CA VAL A 125 -22.25 -1.30 -10.87
C VAL A 125 -23.26 -1.23 -9.72
N ASN A 126 -22.77 -1.01 -8.50
CA ASN A 126 -23.64 -0.84 -7.34
C ASN A 126 -24.55 0.40 -7.45
N ASP A 127 -24.03 1.52 -7.94
CA ASP A 127 -24.80 2.75 -8.13
C ASP A 127 -25.89 2.53 -9.18
N ARG A 128 -25.57 1.84 -10.28
CA ARG A 128 -26.55 1.44 -11.29
C ARG A 128 -27.64 0.55 -10.68
N MET A 129 -27.26 -0.39 -9.82
CA MET A 129 -28.21 -1.27 -9.15
C MET A 129 -29.14 -0.50 -8.19
N SER A 130 -28.58 0.42 -7.42
CA SER A 130 -29.32 1.29 -6.50
C SER A 130 -30.32 2.17 -7.26
N GLN A 131 -29.92 2.73 -8.42
CA GLN A 131 -30.78 3.58 -9.25
C GLN A 131 -31.91 2.81 -9.94
N LEU A 132 -31.62 1.63 -10.49
CA LEU A 132 -32.60 0.86 -11.26
C LEU A 132 -33.54 0.03 -10.37
N HIS A 133 -33.08 -0.37 -9.19
CA HIS A 133 -33.77 -1.37 -8.36
C HIS A 133 -33.92 -0.97 -6.88
N SER A 134 -33.43 0.20 -6.45
CA SER A 134 -33.52 0.69 -5.06
C SER A 134 -32.93 -0.26 -4.01
N GLU A 135 -31.97 -1.11 -4.40
CA GLU A 135 -31.27 -2.00 -3.49
C GLU A 135 -30.07 -1.29 -2.84
N ARG A 136 -29.84 -1.55 -1.54
CA ARG A 136 -28.66 -1.09 -0.83
C ARG A 136 -27.62 -2.20 -0.74
N ASP A 137 -26.36 -1.85 -0.95
CA ASP A 137 -25.25 -2.77 -0.78
C ASP A 137 -24.41 -2.42 0.44
N ILE A 138 -24.39 -3.32 1.41
CA ILE A 138 -23.61 -3.20 2.65
C ILE A 138 -22.20 -3.79 2.44
N GLU A 139 -22.03 -4.70 1.48
CA GLU A 139 -20.74 -5.38 1.24
C GLU A 139 -19.72 -4.46 0.58
N LEU A 140 -20.15 -3.57 -0.32
CA LEU A 140 -19.25 -2.61 -0.98
C LEU A 140 -18.55 -1.68 0.02
N GLU A 141 -19.23 -1.26 1.08
CA GLU A 141 -18.63 -0.40 2.10
C GLU A 141 -17.51 -1.11 2.86
N HIS A 142 -17.68 -2.41 3.14
CA HIS A 142 -16.62 -3.22 3.73
C HIS A 142 -15.37 -3.26 2.83
N TYR A 143 -15.54 -3.49 1.53
CA TYR A 143 -14.41 -3.49 0.58
C TYR A 143 -13.79 -2.10 0.42
N ARG A 144 -14.58 -1.02 0.47
CA ARG A 144 -14.05 0.35 0.44
C ARG A 144 -13.12 0.61 1.62
N GLN A 145 -13.52 0.17 2.82
CA GLN A 145 -12.67 0.29 4.02
C GLN A 145 -11.42 -0.57 3.92
N LEU A 146 -11.54 -1.82 3.43
CA LEU A 146 -10.41 -2.71 3.25
C LEU A 146 -9.38 -2.14 2.26
N VAL A 147 -9.84 -1.68 1.09
CA VAL A 147 -8.97 -1.04 0.09
C VAL A 147 -8.32 0.22 0.63
N GLY A 148 -9.07 1.04 1.38
CA GLY A 148 -8.53 2.21 2.08
C GLY A 148 -7.39 1.84 3.03
N ASN A 149 -7.59 0.81 3.87
CA ASN A 149 -6.55 0.33 4.79
C ASN A 149 -5.30 -0.18 4.06
N LEU A 150 -5.47 -0.92 2.96
CA LEU A 150 -4.35 -1.39 2.14
C LEU A 150 -3.57 -0.21 1.54
N LYS A 151 -4.27 0.83 1.08
CA LYS A 151 -3.65 2.06 0.53
C LYS A 151 -2.86 2.80 1.59
N ASP A 152 -3.40 2.96 2.80
CA ASP A 152 -2.72 3.61 3.91
C ASP A 152 -1.45 2.85 4.33
N ARG A 153 -1.54 1.52 4.44
CA ARG A 153 -0.39 0.65 4.73
C ARG A 153 0.67 0.74 3.63
N TRP A 154 0.24 0.79 2.38
CA TRP A 154 1.15 0.93 1.23
C TRP A 154 1.91 2.25 1.25
N GLN A 155 1.24 3.36 1.56
CA GLN A 155 1.90 4.64 1.77
C GLN A 155 2.86 4.62 2.96
N ALA A 156 2.48 3.92 4.05
CA ALA A 156 3.33 3.78 5.23
C ALA A 156 4.63 3.01 4.93
N VAL A 157 4.63 2.04 4.00
CA VAL A 157 5.85 1.36 3.54
C VAL A 157 6.85 2.36 2.97
N PHE A 158 6.41 3.24 2.05
CA PHE A 158 7.29 4.28 1.48
C PHE A 158 7.77 5.27 2.54
N ALA A 159 6.87 5.78 3.36
CA ALA A 159 7.21 6.72 4.43
C ALA A 159 8.25 6.13 5.40
N GLN A 160 8.14 4.83 5.71
CA GLN A 160 9.07 4.13 6.58
C GLN A 160 10.43 3.91 5.92
N ILE A 161 10.48 3.62 4.61
CA ILE A 161 11.73 3.53 3.86
C ILE A 161 12.46 4.88 3.87
N GLU A 162 11.76 5.97 3.55
CA GLU A 162 12.31 7.33 3.55
C GLU A 162 12.79 7.79 4.92
N LEU A 163 12.05 7.44 5.98
CA LEU A 163 12.45 7.74 7.36
C LEU A 163 13.79 7.05 7.67
N ARG A 164 13.90 5.75 7.40
CA ARG A 164 15.12 4.98 7.67
C ARG A 164 16.31 5.45 6.85
N GLN A 165 16.11 5.87 5.61
CA GLN A 165 17.17 6.48 4.80
C GLN A 165 17.71 7.76 5.47
N ARG A 166 16.82 8.65 5.93
CA ARG A 166 17.21 9.88 6.64
C ARG A 166 17.94 9.60 7.96
N GLU A 167 17.49 8.60 8.70
CA GLU A 167 18.16 8.16 9.95
C GLU A 167 19.57 7.64 9.68
N LEU A 168 19.77 6.83 8.64
CA LEU A 168 21.08 6.33 8.23
C LEU A 168 22.02 7.46 7.78
N ASP A 169 21.50 8.45 7.06
CA ASP A 169 22.27 9.64 6.68
C ASP A 169 22.74 10.44 7.89
N LEU A 170 21.86 10.62 8.89
CA LEU A 170 22.20 11.29 10.13
C LEU A 170 23.27 10.50 10.90
N GLN A 171 23.08 9.18 11.04
CA GLN A 171 24.02 8.29 11.72
C GLN A 171 25.40 8.33 11.06
N SER A 172 25.45 8.30 9.73
CA SER A 172 26.69 8.39 8.94
C SER A 172 27.48 9.66 9.28
N ARG A 173 26.81 10.81 9.29
CA ARG A 173 27.42 12.11 9.63
C ARG A 173 27.94 12.14 11.06
N GLN A 174 27.16 11.63 12.02
CA GLN A 174 27.56 11.58 13.43
C GLN A 174 28.78 10.68 13.64
N MET A 175 28.80 9.51 13.01
CA MET A 175 29.94 8.58 13.09
C MET A 175 31.22 9.21 12.50
N GLN A 176 31.10 9.90 11.37
CA GLN A 176 32.23 10.60 10.76
C GLN A 176 32.77 11.70 11.67
N ALA A 177 31.90 12.54 12.24
CA ALA A 177 32.31 13.61 13.16
C ALA A 177 32.99 13.07 14.43
N TYR A 178 32.43 12.00 15.02
CA TYR A 178 33.01 11.33 16.17
C TYR A 178 34.41 10.78 15.84
N ARG A 179 34.55 10.06 14.72
CA ARG A 179 35.81 9.46 14.31
C ARG A 179 36.89 10.50 14.06
N GLN A 180 36.57 11.61 13.39
CA GLN A 180 37.49 12.72 13.17
C GLN A 180 37.99 13.33 14.50
N SER A 181 37.06 13.55 15.44
CA SER A 181 37.39 14.10 16.76
C SER A 181 38.25 13.14 17.58
N TYR A 182 37.91 11.85 17.55
CA TYR A 182 38.65 10.79 18.22
C TYR A 182 40.07 10.64 17.65
N ASP A 183 40.20 10.56 16.33
CA ASP A 183 41.50 10.41 15.66
C ASP A 183 42.42 11.60 15.94
N TRP A 184 41.88 12.82 15.97
CA TRP A 184 42.62 14.01 16.36
C TRP A 184 43.09 13.93 17.82
N LEU A 185 42.19 13.59 18.75
CA LEU A 185 42.50 13.51 20.18
C LEU A 185 43.56 12.45 20.48
N ILE A 186 43.46 11.27 19.87
CA ILE A 186 44.44 10.19 20.06
C ILE A 186 45.82 10.61 19.54
N ARG A 187 45.90 11.27 18.38
CA ARG A 187 47.17 11.80 17.87
C ARG A 187 47.74 12.85 18.80
N TRP A 188 46.92 13.76 19.29
CA TRP A 188 47.34 14.79 20.24
C TRP A 188 47.85 14.19 21.55
N ILE A 189 47.16 13.18 22.10
CA ILE A 189 47.61 12.47 23.32
C ILE A 189 48.95 11.79 23.08
N ALA A 190 49.13 11.12 21.93
CA ALA A 190 50.39 10.48 21.59
C ALA A 190 51.54 11.49 21.47
N ASP A 191 51.30 12.61 20.79
CA ASP A 191 52.28 13.70 20.63
C ASP A 191 52.62 14.34 21.98
N ALA A 192 51.62 14.61 22.83
CA ALA A 192 51.80 15.17 24.16
C ALA A 192 52.62 14.23 25.06
N LYS A 193 52.30 12.93 25.04
CA LYS A 193 53.05 11.91 25.78
C LYS A 193 54.50 11.82 25.31
N GLN A 194 54.73 11.84 23.99
CA GLN A 194 56.08 11.82 23.45
C GLN A 194 56.89 13.07 23.86
N ARG A 195 56.26 14.26 23.88
CA ARG A 195 56.91 15.48 24.38
C ARG A 195 57.26 15.38 25.86
N GLN A 196 56.35 14.87 26.68
CA GLN A 196 56.58 14.64 28.11
C GLN A 196 57.74 13.66 28.35
N ASP A 197 57.75 12.52 27.64
CA ASP A 197 58.82 11.51 27.76
C ASP A 197 60.18 12.10 27.37
N LYS A 198 60.24 12.93 26.32
CA LYS A 198 61.47 13.63 25.92
C LYS A 198 61.95 14.64 26.97
N LEU A 199 61.03 15.40 27.56
CA LEU A 199 61.35 16.35 28.62
C LEU A 199 61.91 15.64 29.86
N HIS A 200 61.34 14.49 30.26
CA HIS A 200 61.80 13.73 31.43
C HIS A 200 63.09 12.94 31.19
N ALA A 201 63.44 12.65 29.93
CA ALA A 201 64.68 11.97 29.58
C ALA A 201 65.94 12.87 29.65
N VAL A 202 65.80 14.19 29.79
CA VAL A 202 66.94 15.12 29.89
C VAL A 202 67.53 15.08 31.31
N PRO A 203 68.81 14.70 31.51
CA PRO A 203 69.43 14.70 32.82
C PRO A 203 69.58 16.11 33.38
N ILE A 204 69.17 16.32 34.63
CA ILE A 204 69.28 17.61 35.32
C ILE A 204 70.75 17.81 35.75
N GLY A 205 71.55 18.44 34.88
CA GLY A 205 72.97 18.68 35.13
C GLY A 205 73.30 20.04 35.80
N SER A 206 72.36 20.98 35.86
CA SER A 206 72.57 22.30 36.46
C SER A 206 71.26 22.99 36.87
N SER A 207 71.32 23.95 37.80
CA SER A 207 70.15 24.72 38.25
C SER A 207 69.50 25.55 37.13
N LYS A 208 70.27 26.00 36.12
CA LYS A 208 69.72 26.66 34.92
C LYS A 208 68.95 25.68 34.03
N ALA A 209 69.48 24.48 33.82
CA ALA A 209 68.80 23.43 33.05
C ALA A 209 67.49 22.98 33.71
N LEU A 210 67.47 22.90 35.05
CA LEU A 210 66.24 22.64 35.81
C LEU A 210 65.18 23.72 35.58
N GLN A 211 65.57 24.99 35.55
CA GLN A 211 64.66 26.12 35.40
C GLN A 211 64.12 26.25 33.96
N GLU A 212 64.91 25.88 32.95
CA GLU A 212 64.43 25.72 31.56
C GLU A 212 63.43 24.57 31.41
N GLN A 213 63.69 23.44 32.06
CA GLN A 213 62.79 22.27 32.04
C GLN A 213 61.44 22.59 32.72
N LEU A 214 61.45 23.27 33.87
CA LEU A 214 60.25 23.75 34.58
C LEU A 214 59.44 24.79 33.77
N ASN A 215 60.10 25.59 32.94
CA ASN A 215 59.42 26.54 32.06
C ASN A 215 58.80 25.87 30.82
N GLN A 216 59.30 24.70 30.41
CA GLN A 216 58.76 23.92 29.29
C GLN A 216 57.61 22.98 29.72
N GLU A 217 57.47 22.69 31.02
CA GLU A 217 56.34 21.95 31.59
C GLU A 217 55.10 22.81 31.90
N LYS A 218 55.22 24.15 31.88
CA LYS A 218 54.11 25.09 32.02
C LYS A 218 53.33 25.25 30.73
#